data_AF-A0A0V1M7I5-F1
#
_entry.id   AF-A0A0V1M7I5-F1
#
_cell.length_a   1.000
_cell.length_b   1.000
_cell.length_c   1.000
_cell.angle_alpha   90.00
_cell.angle_beta   90.00
_cell.angle_gamma   90.00
#
_symmetry.space_group_name_H-M   'P 1'
#
loop_
_entity.id
_entity.type
_entity.pdbx_description
1 polymer ?
#
loop_
_entity_poly.entity_id
_entity_poly.type
_entity_poly.pdbx_seq_one_letter_code
_entity_poly.pdbx_strand_id
1 'polypeptide(L)'
;MLMDIFQLVEENGSKENKAPIKEFYPLLKELSIITLKKIFFNYHFLTTDHINILASVRSDDENESILILCGSKNSDKSTLVSKFLEREEQQYQICAMEYTFARWNAGNVRTVLCEEKKIGHIYQIEDGLDFINLFKSIRLDNMMNNAAVIVMVNLAEPAEIWTTLEQFLSMTRDHLLKLLMKQNDNVQEMLIRKAAKPYESHPDKRIVKPYPIPLCIIGGNYSDFQNIEPEKKKIICRSLRLIAHLNGATLQFLSFKMDNLIVRGRALFSHFLFKTSLSKSICTDFNKPVYVNPGADSISVIDSNIVRSESTTYETVMKTYGAEFTSIFNKKENTNKIDEQLFAAKEQFKEEAIDSLNFERDQELERYVKRLEKSKL
;
A
#
# COMPACT_ATOMS: atom_id res chain seq x y z
N MET A 1 -9.44 -52.76 19.40
CA MET A 1 -8.88 -52.99 18.05
C MET A 1 -8.94 -51.76 17.15
N LEU A 2 -10.11 -51.18 16.84
CA LEU A 2 -10.21 -49.92 16.06
C LEU A 2 -9.72 -48.67 16.84
N MET A 3 -9.91 -48.63 18.16
CA MET A 3 -9.39 -47.56 19.02
C MET A 3 -7.86 -47.61 19.21
N ASP A 4 -7.28 -48.82 19.26
CA ASP A 4 -5.83 -48.98 19.45
C ASP A 4 -5.03 -48.50 18.22
N ILE A 5 -5.61 -48.59 17.02
CA ILE A 5 -5.00 -48.11 15.78
C ILE A 5 -5.03 -46.57 15.70
N PHE A 6 -6.11 -45.94 16.19
CA PHE A 6 -6.19 -44.47 16.25
C PHE A 6 -5.17 -43.88 17.23
N GLN A 7 -4.97 -44.53 18.38
CA GLN A 7 -4.05 -44.06 19.42
C GLN A 7 -2.58 -44.21 19.00
N LEU A 8 -2.23 -45.23 18.22
CA LEU A 8 -0.88 -45.43 17.67
C LEU A 8 -0.51 -44.47 16.51
N VAL A 9 -1.49 -43.89 15.83
CA VAL A 9 -1.27 -42.91 14.75
C VAL A 9 -1.11 -41.50 15.32
N GLU A 10 -1.79 -41.16 16.42
CA GLU A 10 -1.56 -39.91 17.15
C GLU A 10 -0.17 -39.84 17.78
N GLU A 11 0.34 -40.94 18.35
CA GLU A 11 1.67 -40.96 18.98
C GLU A 11 2.83 -40.85 17.97
N ASN A 12 2.65 -41.30 16.72
CA ASN A 12 3.69 -41.30 15.69
C ASN A 12 3.63 -40.10 14.72
N GLY A 13 2.62 -39.23 14.82
CA GLY A 13 2.49 -38.01 14.00
C GLY A 13 3.50 -36.90 14.32
N SER A 14 4.38 -37.11 15.31
CA SER A 14 5.31 -36.08 15.82
C SER A 14 6.78 -36.25 15.40
N LYS A 15 7.15 -37.24 14.58
CA LYS A 15 8.52 -37.37 14.09
C LYS A 15 8.57 -37.61 12.59
N GLU A 16 9.15 -36.65 11.87
CA GLU A 16 9.65 -36.83 10.51
C GLU A 16 10.58 -38.05 10.47
N ASN A 17 10.13 -39.15 9.88
CA ASN A 17 11.03 -40.10 9.22
C ASN A 17 10.28 -41.02 8.25
N LYS A 18 10.75 -41.02 7.01
CA LYS A 18 10.37 -41.97 5.96
C LYS A 18 10.85 -43.38 6.31
N ALA A 19 9.96 -44.34 6.54
CA ALA A 19 10.24 -45.79 6.51
C ALA A 19 8.94 -46.62 6.30
N PRO A 20 9.01 -47.86 5.80
CA PRO A 20 8.10 -48.35 4.75
C PRO A 20 6.84 -49.07 5.26
N ILE A 21 5.82 -49.03 4.40
CA ILE A 21 4.46 -49.59 4.50
C ILE A 21 4.41 -51.14 4.64
N LYS A 22 5.49 -51.81 5.06
CA LYS A 22 5.59 -53.28 5.08
C LYS A 22 5.03 -53.95 6.35
N GLU A 23 4.80 -53.23 7.44
CA GLU A 23 4.29 -53.82 8.70
C GLU A 23 2.75 -53.83 8.83
N PHE A 24 2.03 -53.15 7.93
CA PHE A 24 0.56 -53.06 7.98
C PHE A 24 -0.19 -54.25 7.34
N TYR A 25 0.52 -55.18 6.70
CA TYR A 25 -0.08 -56.31 5.98
C TYR A 25 -0.86 -57.34 6.82
N PRO A 26 -0.54 -57.62 8.10
CA PRO A 26 -1.27 -58.63 8.87
C PRO A 26 -2.67 -58.18 9.33
N LEU A 27 -2.85 -56.89 9.66
CA LEU A 27 -4.11 -56.33 10.17
C LEU A 27 -5.15 -56.05 9.07
N LEU A 28 -4.72 -55.97 7.81
CA LEU A 28 -5.59 -55.70 6.66
C LEU A 28 -6.30 -56.96 6.11
N LYS A 29 -5.97 -58.16 6.60
CA LYS A 29 -6.50 -59.43 6.07
C LYS A 29 -7.95 -59.75 6.48
N GLU A 30 -8.49 -59.12 7.52
CA GLU A 30 -9.83 -59.41 8.02
C GLU A 30 -10.92 -58.42 7.57
N LEU A 31 -10.53 -57.34 6.88
CA LEU A 31 -11.48 -56.32 6.44
C LEU A 31 -11.86 -56.55 4.98
N SER A 32 -13.18 -56.68 4.73
CA SER A 32 -13.70 -56.82 3.37
C SER A 32 -13.21 -55.66 2.49
N ILE A 33 -12.87 -55.97 1.23
CA ILE A 33 -12.38 -55.00 0.22
C ILE A 33 -13.32 -53.78 0.09
N ILE A 34 -14.61 -53.95 0.39
CA ILE A 34 -15.64 -52.91 0.36
C ILE A 34 -15.46 -51.91 1.50
N THR A 35 -15.12 -52.39 2.71
CA THR A 35 -14.87 -51.53 3.89
C THR A 35 -13.60 -50.71 3.71
N LEU A 36 -12.55 -51.33 3.16
CA LEU A 36 -11.29 -50.65 2.84
C LEU A 36 -11.48 -49.57 1.76
N LYS A 37 -12.26 -49.85 0.71
CA LYS A 37 -12.61 -48.83 -0.30
C LYS A 37 -13.40 -47.68 0.31
N LYS A 38 -14.38 -47.92 1.20
CA LYS A 38 -15.15 -46.85 1.84
C LYS A 38 -14.31 -45.96 2.75
N ILE A 39 -13.39 -46.55 3.52
CA ILE A 39 -12.49 -45.80 4.42
C ILE A 39 -11.51 -44.96 3.58
N PHE A 40 -10.90 -45.53 2.55
CA PHE A 40 -9.99 -44.82 1.66
C PHE A 40 -10.71 -43.69 0.89
N PHE A 41 -11.94 -43.93 0.42
CA PHE A 41 -12.73 -42.93 -0.30
C PHE A 41 -13.16 -41.78 0.61
N ASN A 42 -13.58 -42.06 1.85
CA ASN A 42 -13.95 -41.00 2.81
C ASN A 42 -12.74 -40.23 3.33
N TYR A 43 -11.59 -40.88 3.58
CA TYR A 43 -10.36 -40.16 3.97
C TYR A 43 -9.84 -39.29 2.83
N HIS A 44 -9.90 -39.77 1.59
CA HIS A 44 -9.55 -38.94 0.44
C HIS A 44 -10.53 -37.78 0.32
N PHE A 45 -11.85 -37.99 0.40
CA PHE A 45 -12.81 -36.89 0.30
C PHE A 45 -12.65 -35.82 1.40
N LEU A 46 -12.50 -36.23 2.67
CA LEU A 46 -12.33 -35.30 3.80
C LEU A 46 -11.00 -34.53 3.74
N THR A 47 -9.91 -35.16 3.28
CA THR A 47 -8.63 -34.46 3.11
C THR A 47 -8.62 -33.58 1.87
N THR A 48 -9.27 -33.99 0.79
CA THR A 48 -9.32 -33.19 -0.45
C THR A 48 -10.20 -31.96 -0.27
N ASP A 49 -11.30 -32.02 0.50
CA ASP A 49 -12.13 -30.83 0.76
C ASP A 49 -11.43 -29.82 1.67
N HIS A 50 -10.77 -30.25 2.75
CA HIS A 50 -10.01 -29.34 3.60
C HIS A 50 -8.75 -28.78 2.92
N ILE A 51 -8.05 -29.59 2.12
CA ILE A 51 -6.90 -29.13 1.33
C ILE A 51 -7.37 -28.24 0.17
N ASN A 52 -8.50 -28.51 -0.46
CA ASN A 52 -9.04 -27.65 -1.53
C ASN A 52 -9.59 -26.33 -0.98
N ILE A 53 -10.15 -26.29 0.23
CA ILE A 53 -10.57 -25.03 0.87
C ILE A 53 -9.34 -24.20 1.29
N LEU A 54 -8.29 -24.83 1.83
CA LEU A 54 -7.02 -24.15 2.14
C LEU A 54 -6.23 -23.77 0.88
N ALA A 55 -6.34 -24.54 -0.20
CA ALA A 55 -5.73 -24.26 -1.48
C ALA A 55 -6.52 -23.21 -2.28
N SER A 56 -7.85 -23.16 -2.20
CA SER A 56 -8.67 -22.12 -2.83
C SER A 56 -8.47 -20.77 -2.14
N VAL A 57 -8.40 -20.76 -0.81
CA VAL A 57 -8.06 -19.54 -0.04
C VAL A 57 -6.63 -19.07 -0.35
N ARG A 58 -5.69 -19.98 -0.63
CA ARG A 58 -4.32 -19.62 -1.04
C ARG A 58 -4.17 -19.25 -2.52
N SER A 59 -5.02 -19.76 -3.41
CA SER A 59 -4.97 -19.45 -4.85
C SER A 59 -5.61 -18.11 -5.18
N ASP A 60 -6.61 -17.68 -4.40
CA ASP A 60 -7.25 -16.37 -4.60
C ASP A 60 -6.28 -15.23 -4.23
N ASP A 61 -5.48 -15.39 -3.17
CA ASP A 61 -4.45 -14.43 -2.75
C ASP A 61 -3.37 -14.17 -3.83
N GLU A 62 -3.07 -15.13 -4.72
CA GLU A 62 -2.08 -14.92 -5.78
C GLU A 62 -2.61 -14.03 -6.92
N ASN A 63 -3.93 -14.03 -7.12
CA ASN A 63 -4.62 -13.27 -8.15
C ASN A 63 -5.19 -11.93 -7.65
N GLU A 64 -5.18 -11.72 -6.33
CA GLU A 64 -5.54 -10.47 -5.68
C GLU A 64 -4.33 -9.56 -5.46
N SER A 65 -4.56 -8.26 -5.65
CA SER A 65 -3.58 -7.20 -5.45
C SER A 65 -4.23 -6.01 -4.76
N ILE A 66 -3.45 -5.30 -3.94
CA ILE A 66 -3.93 -4.15 -3.18
C ILE A 66 -3.14 -2.91 -3.62
N LEU A 67 -3.84 -1.87 -4.03
CA LEU A 67 -3.29 -0.56 -4.32
C LEU A 67 -3.88 0.46 -3.37
N ILE A 68 -3.01 1.13 -2.61
CA ILE A 68 -3.41 2.19 -1.69
C ILE A 68 -2.98 3.52 -2.31
N LEU A 69 -3.96 4.38 -2.60
CA LEU A 69 -3.78 5.72 -3.12
C LEU A 69 -4.00 6.73 -2.00
N CYS A 70 -2.99 7.54 -1.71
CA CYS A 70 -3.06 8.57 -0.67
C CYS A 70 -2.33 9.84 -1.12
N GLY A 71 -2.39 10.91 -0.30
CA GLY A 71 -1.63 12.14 -0.52
C GLY A 71 -2.49 13.40 -0.55
N SER A 72 -1.91 14.54 -0.96
CA SER A 72 -2.43 15.89 -0.70
C SER A 72 -3.84 16.10 -1.23
N LYS A 73 -4.58 17.05 -0.65
CA LYS A 73 -5.86 17.51 -1.21
C LYS A 73 -5.64 18.05 -2.63
N ASN A 74 -6.68 17.97 -3.47
CA ASN A 74 -6.66 18.46 -4.86
C ASN A 74 -5.53 17.90 -5.76
N SER A 75 -5.02 16.71 -5.47
CA SER A 75 -4.03 16.01 -6.30
C SER A 75 -4.64 15.13 -7.39
N ASP A 76 -5.93 15.30 -7.69
CA ASP A 76 -6.67 14.58 -8.73
C ASP A 76 -6.63 13.03 -8.61
N LYS A 77 -6.62 12.55 -7.36
CA LYS A 77 -6.63 11.11 -7.02
C LYS A 77 -7.84 10.39 -7.62
N SER A 78 -9.04 10.93 -7.38
CA SER A 78 -10.30 10.36 -7.89
C SER A 78 -10.33 10.34 -9.42
N THR A 79 -9.80 11.39 -10.06
CA THR A 79 -9.67 11.47 -11.52
C THR A 79 -8.72 10.41 -12.05
N LEU A 80 -7.60 10.14 -11.36
CA LEU A 80 -6.67 9.08 -11.76
C LEU A 80 -7.35 7.70 -11.74
N VAL A 81 -8.08 7.39 -10.67
CA VAL A 81 -8.81 6.12 -10.52
C VAL A 81 -9.92 6.02 -11.57
N SER A 82 -10.69 7.10 -11.78
CA SER A 82 -11.76 7.14 -12.78
C SER A 82 -11.25 6.93 -14.20
N LYS A 83 -10.14 7.60 -14.57
CA LYS A 83 -9.47 7.41 -15.86
C LYS A 83 -8.87 6.02 -16.02
N PHE A 84 -8.41 5.39 -14.94
CA PHE A 84 -7.93 4.01 -14.97
C PHE A 84 -9.06 3.01 -15.19
N LEU A 85 -10.21 3.22 -14.56
CA LEU A 85 -11.39 2.34 -14.67
C LEU A 85 -12.28 2.63 -15.88
N GLU A 86 -11.96 3.68 -16.65
CA GLU A 86 -12.75 4.16 -17.79
C GLU A 86 -14.22 4.46 -17.41
N ARG A 87 -14.42 5.01 -16.20
CA ARG A 87 -15.74 5.41 -15.67
C ARG A 87 -15.91 6.93 -15.73
N GLU A 88 -17.14 7.39 -15.88
CA GLU A 88 -17.48 8.81 -15.73
C GLU A 88 -17.30 9.24 -14.27
N GLU A 89 -16.70 10.42 -14.06
CA GLU A 89 -16.49 10.97 -12.71
C GLU A 89 -17.83 11.24 -12.03
N GLN A 90 -18.11 10.53 -10.95
CA GLN A 90 -19.17 10.90 -10.03
C GLN A 90 -18.56 11.82 -8.97
N GLN A 91 -18.76 13.13 -9.12
CA GLN A 91 -18.34 14.12 -8.13
C GLN A 91 -19.26 14.06 -6.89
N TYR A 92 -19.05 13.06 -6.03
CA TYR A 92 -19.59 13.08 -4.68
C TYR A 92 -18.52 13.60 -3.71
N GLN A 93 -18.94 14.33 -2.67
CA GLN A 93 -18.08 14.72 -1.55
C GLN A 93 -17.38 13.46 -0.99
N ILE A 94 -16.06 13.52 -0.91
CA ILE A 94 -15.21 12.35 -0.70
C ILE A 94 -15.39 11.84 0.75
N CYS A 95 -15.75 10.57 0.89
CA CYS A 95 -15.64 9.83 2.15
C CYS A 95 -14.16 9.69 2.52
N ALA A 96 -13.84 9.73 3.83
CA ALA A 96 -12.44 9.69 4.30
C ALA A 96 -11.60 8.51 3.73
N MET A 97 -12.26 7.40 3.41
CA MET A 97 -11.72 6.30 2.62
C MET A 97 -12.75 5.79 1.61
N GLU A 98 -12.35 5.62 0.36
CA GLU A 98 -13.15 5.05 -0.71
C GLU A 98 -12.52 3.73 -1.21
N TYR A 99 -13.35 2.74 -1.46
CA TYR A 99 -12.93 1.44 -1.96
C TYR A 99 -13.52 1.19 -3.34
N THR A 100 -12.65 0.85 -4.29
CA THR A 100 -13.03 0.40 -5.63
C THR A 100 -12.23 -0.84 -6.00
N PHE A 101 -12.74 -1.67 -6.89
CA PHE A 101 -11.98 -2.81 -7.42
C PHE A 101 -11.95 -2.78 -8.95
N ALA A 102 -10.82 -3.23 -9.50
CA ALA A 102 -10.60 -3.45 -10.91
C ALA A 102 -10.52 -4.96 -11.19
N ARG A 103 -11.08 -5.39 -12.32
CA ARG A 103 -10.91 -6.76 -12.82
C ARG A 103 -10.12 -6.70 -14.12
N TRP A 104 -9.06 -7.49 -14.19
CA TRP A 104 -8.28 -7.62 -15.40
C TRP A 104 -8.49 -9.00 -16.02
N ASN A 105 -9.04 -9.01 -17.22
CA ASN A 105 -9.10 -10.20 -18.05
C ASN A 105 -7.86 -10.18 -18.95
N ALA A 106 -6.94 -11.12 -18.76
CA ALA A 106 -5.79 -11.27 -19.64
C ALA A 106 -6.31 -11.66 -21.04
N GLY A 107 -6.37 -10.68 -21.94
CA GLY A 107 -6.87 -10.84 -23.30
C GLY A 107 -5.95 -11.71 -24.14
N ASN A 108 -6.11 -13.03 -24.06
CA ASN A 108 -5.69 -13.97 -25.09
C ASN A 108 -6.88 -14.87 -25.44
N VAL A 109 -7.41 -14.70 -26.65
CA VAL A 109 -8.64 -15.29 -27.22
C VAL A 109 -8.52 -16.82 -27.47
N ARG A 110 -7.67 -17.56 -26.74
CA ARG A 110 -7.46 -19.00 -27.02
C ARG A 110 -7.46 -19.95 -25.82
N THR A 111 -7.74 -19.49 -24.61
CA THR A 111 -7.83 -20.37 -23.43
C THR A 111 -9.11 -20.10 -22.66
N VAL A 112 -10.24 -20.52 -23.24
CA VAL A 112 -11.60 -20.45 -22.68
C VAL A 112 -11.83 -21.47 -21.53
N LEU A 113 -10.76 -22.06 -20.95
CA LEU A 113 -10.92 -23.08 -19.91
C LEU A 113 -10.21 -22.77 -18.59
N CYS A 114 -9.41 -21.69 -18.51
CA CYS A 114 -8.81 -21.24 -17.24
C CYS A 114 -8.75 -19.70 -17.22
N GLU A 115 -9.85 -19.04 -16.90
CA GLU A 115 -9.87 -17.60 -16.64
C GLU A 115 -9.29 -17.33 -15.25
N GLU A 116 -7.97 -17.15 -15.14
CA GLU A 116 -7.37 -16.55 -13.94
C GLU A 116 -7.72 -15.05 -13.92
N LYS A 117 -8.90 -14.73 -13.39
CA LYS A 117 -9.38 -13.36 -13.20
C LYS A 117 -8.54 -12.71 -12.12
N LYS A 118 -7.66 -11.78 -12.49
CA LYS A 118 -6.91 -10.97 -11.53
C LYS A 118 -7.80 -9.85 -11.00
N ILE A 119 -7.82 -9.70 -9.68
CA ILE A 119 -8.60 -8.68 -8.99
C ILE A 119 -7.63 -7.69 -8.36
N GLY A 120 -7.88 -6.40 -8.58
CA GLY A 120 -7.12 -5.32 -7.99
C GLY A 120 -8.01 -4.49 -7.07
N HIS A 121 -7.77 -4.56 -5.77
CA HIS A 121 -8.40 -3.74 -4.75
C HIS A 121 -7.73 -2.37 -4.70
N ILE A 122 -8.49 -1.30 -4.86
CA ILE A 122 -8.02 0.08 -4.88
C ILE A 122 -8.65 0.81 -3.70
N TYR A 123 -7.81 1.24 -2.75
CA TYR A 123 -8.22 2.05 -1.62
C TYR A 123 -7.74 3.47 -1.84
N GLN A 124 -8.66 4.43 -1.89
CA GLN A 124 -8.34 5.84 -1.92
C GLN A 124 -8.54 6.42 -0.53
N ILE A 125 -7.49 7.02 0.03
CA ILE A 125 -7.52 7.65 1.35
C ILE A 125 -7.19 9.13 1.17
N GLU A 126 -7.99 9.99 1.80
CA GLU A 126 -7.69 11.42 1.86
C GLU A 126 -6.67 11.76 2.95
N ASP A 127 -6.02 12.92 2.76
CA ASP A 127 -5.15 13.50 3.78
C ASP A 127 -5.99 14.16 4.89
N GLY A 128 -5.86 13.63 6.11
CA GLY A 128 -6.64 14.02 7.27
C GLY A 128 -6.11 13.44 8.58
N LEU A 129 -6.66 13.90 9.71
CA LEU A 129 -6.17 13.59 11.06
C LEU A 129 -6.21 12.09 11.39
N ASP A 130 -7.18 11.35 10.86
CA ASP A 130 -7.35 9.91 11.07
C ASP A 130 -6.73 9.03 9.97
N PHE A 131 -5.89 9.60 9.09
CA PHE A 131 -5.28 8.88 7.97
C PHE A 131 -4.63 7.55 8.38
N ILE A 132 -3.88 7.55 9.49
CA ILE A 132 -3.18 6.35 9.96
C ILE A 132 -4.14 5.26 10.43
N ASN A 133 -5.30 5.62 10.99
CA ASN A 133 -6.31 4.65 11.44
C ASN A 133 -6.99 4.00 10.23
N LEU A 134 -7.27 4.80 9.19
CA LEU A 134 -7.80 4.30 7.92
C LEU A 134 -6.77 3.39 7.21
N PHE A 135 -5.51 3.79 7.17
CA PHE A 135 -4.45 2.97 6.58
C PHE A 135 -4.30 1.61 7.30
N LYS A 136 -4.36 1.61 8.64
CA LYS A 136 -4.33 0.38 9.46
C LYS A 136 -5.55 -0.51 9.29
N SER A 137 -6.69 0.05 8.87
CA SER A 137 -7.91 -0.73 8.64
C SER A 137 -7.82 -1.62 7.40
N ILE A 138 -6.88 -1.33 6.48
CA ILE A 138 -6.65 -2.12 5.29
C ILE A 138 -5.92 -3.39 5.66
N ARG A 139 -6.48 -4.54 5.27
CA ARG A 139 -5.95 -5.88 5.58
C ARG A 139 -4.71 -6.18 4.75
N LEU A 140 -3.55 -5.68 5.18
CA LEU A 140 -2.26 -5.88 4.53
C LEU A 140 -1.51 -7.14 4.98
N ASP A 141 -1.91 -7.74 6.12
CA ASP A 141 -1.15 -8.83 6.77
C ASP A 141 -0.79 -9.96 5.82
N ASN A 142 -1.74 -10.50 5.03
CA ASN A 142 -1.45 -11.65 4.16
C ASN A 142 -1.06 -11.23 2.72
N MET A 143 -1.21 -9.95 2.38
CA MET A 143 -1.16 -9.46 1.00
C MET A 143 0.04 -8.55 0.72
N MET A 144 0.99 -8.41 1.66
CA MET A 144 2.13 -7.51 1.52
C MET A 144 2.95 -7.71 0.23
N ASN A 145 3.00 -8.95 -0.29
CA ASN A 145 3.70 -9.26 -1.54
C ASN A 145 3.02 -8.73 -2.81
N ASN A 146 1.70 -8.52 -2.75
CA ASN A 146 0.87 -8.02 -3.85
C ASN A 146 0.29 -6.64 -3.53
N ALA A 147 0.81 -5.95 -2.51
CA ALA A 147 0.39 -4.61 -2.11
C ALA A 147 1.34 -3.54 -2.67
N ALA A 148 0.80 -2.38 -3.03
CA ALA A 148 1.57 -1.20 -3.44
C ALA A 148 0.94 0.08 -2.91
N VAL A 149 1.76 1.11 -2.70
CA VAL A 149 1.32 2.43 -2.23
C VAL A 149 1.68 3.49 -3.27
N ILE A 150 0.71 4.34 -3.59
CA ILE A 150 0.88 5.52 -4.43
C ILE A 150 0.57 6.75 -3.58
N VAL A 151 1.55 7.65 -3.46
CA VAL A 151 1.38 8.95 -2.81
C VAL A 151 1.32 10.03 -3.90
N MET A 152 0.17 10.68 -4.04
CA MET A 152 -0.03 11.79 -4.97
C MET A 152 0.17 13.14 -4.28
N VAL A 153 0.95 14.02 -4.89
CA VAL A 153 1.20 15.37 -4.39
C VAL A 153 0.83 16.40 -5.43
N ASN A 154 0.20 17.50 -5.02
CA ASN A 154 -0.15 18.60 -5.90
C ASN A 154 1.08 19.45 -6.20
N LEU A 155 1.57 19.43 -7.44
CA LEU A 155 2.72 20.27 -7.84
C LEU A 155 2.39 21.77 -7.90
N ALA A 156 1.11 22.15 -7.93
CA ALA A 156 0.68 23.54 -7.90
C ALA A 156 0.87 24.20 -6.53
N GLU A 157 0.88 23.41 -5.45
CA GLU A 157 0.99 23.86 -4.06
C GLU A 157 2.28 23.31 -3.42
N PRO A 158 3.46 23.82 -3.82
CA PRO A 158 4.74 23.24 -3.40
C PRO A 158 5.00 23.30 -1.90
N ALA A 159 4.40 24.23 -1.16
CA ALA A 159 4.64 24.40 0.27
C ALA A 159 4.23 23.17 1.09
N GLU A 160 3.13 22.50 0.72
CA GLU A 160 2.60 21.35 1.47
C GLU A 160 3.30 20.03 1.11
N ILE A 161 3.89 19.95 -0.10
CA ILE A 161 4.45 18.71 -0.66
C ILE A 161 5.41 18.02 0.32
N TRP A 162 6.36 18.76 0.88
CA TRP A 162 7.38 18.16 1.73
C TRP A 162 6.79 17.64 3.03
N THR A 163 5.99 18.46 3.72
CA THR A 163 5.35 18.10 4.99
C THR A 163 4.43 16.90 4.83
N THR A 164 3.60 16.87 3.77
CA THR A 164 2.76 15.73 3.44
C THR A 164 3.62 14.49 3.19
N LEU A 165 4.61 14.53 2.29
CA LEU A 165 5.43 13.34 2.03
C LEU A 165 6.15 12.82 3.27
N GLU A 166 6.74 13.69 4.07
CA GLU A 166 7.48 13.30 5.27
C GLU A 166 6.57 12.62 6.31
N GLN A 167 5.41 13.22 6.62
CA GLN A 167 4.45 12.67 7.57
C GLN A 167 3.90 11.33 7.09
N PHE A 168 3.46 11.25 5.82
CA PHE A 168 2.91 10.02 5.26
C PHE A 168 3.93 8.91 5.27
N LEU A 169 5.14 9.15 4.76
CA LEU A 169 6.19 8.14 4.67
C LEU A 169 6.61 7.64 6.05
N SER A 170 6.71 8.52 7.05
CA SER A 170 7.05 8.11 8.42
C SER A 170 5.96 7.22 9.03
N MET A 171 4.70 7.68 9.04
CA MET A 171 3.60 6.97 9.69
C MET A 171 3.33 5.60 9.06
N THR A 172 3.34 5.54 7.72
CA THR A 172 3.06 4.30 6.97
C THR A 172 4.23 3.33 7.05
N ARG A 173 5.48 3.81 6.98
CA ARG A 173 6.67 2.95 7.14
C ARG A 173 6.67 2.25 8.49
N ASP A 174 6.43 2.98 9.57
CA ASP A 174 6.43 2.39 10.92
C ASP A 174 5.36 1.31 11.07
N HIS A 175 4.19 1.51 10.45
CA HIS A 175 3.15 0.49 10.45
C HIS A 175 3.56 -0.73 9.63
N LEU A 176 4.06 -0.54 8.40
CA LEU A 176 4.47 -1.63 7.52
C LEU A 176 5.63 -2.44 8.08
N LEU A 177 6.58 -1.81 8.77
CA LEU A 177 7.66 -2.52 9.47
C LEU A 177 7.11 -3.39 10.60
N LYS A 178 6.13 -2.89 11.38
CA LYS A 178 5.44 -3.69 12.40
C LYS A 178 4.67 -4.86 11.80
N LEU A 179 4.07 -4.70 10.63
CA LEU A 179 3.40 -5.80 9.92
C LEU A 179 4.42 -6.82 9.42
N LEU A 180 5.52 -6.36 8.84
CA LEU A 180 6.60 -7.18 8.34
C LEU A 180 7.27 -8.02 9.43
N MET A 181 7.40 -7.50 10.65
CA MET A 181 7.90 -8.25 11.82
C MET A 181 6.94 -9.35 12.31
N LYS A 182 5.65 -9.29 11.95
CA LYS A 182 4.66 -10.33 12.27
C LYS A 182 4.58 -11.41 11.20
N GLN A 183 5.19 -11.20 10.04
CA GLN A 183 5.19 -12.16 8.94
C GLN A 183 6.14 -13.33 9.20
N ASN A 184 5.94 -14.41 8.44
CA ASN A 184 6.88 -15.51 8.39
C ASN A 184 8.25 -15.03 7.85
N ASP A 185 9.34 -15.53 8.44
CA ASP A 185 10.73 -15.18 8.08
C ASP A 185 11.01 -15.28 6.56
N ASN A 186 10.44 -16.30 5.90
CA ASN A 186 10.59 -16.50 4.45
C ASN A 186 9.98 -15.36 3.61
N VAL A 187 8.80 -14.88 4.00
CA VAL A 187 8.10 -13.79 3.30
C VAL A 187 8.80 -12.47 3.57
N GLN A 188 9.21 -12.25 4.83
CA GLN A 188 10.00 -11.10 5.24
C GLN A 188 11.28 -10.97 4.40
N GLU A 189 12.09 -12.03 4.34
CA GLU A 189 13.34 -12.04 3.59
C GLU A 189 13.10 -11.84 2.08
N MET A 190 12.04 -12.43 1.52
CA MET A 190 11.65 -12.20 0.13
C MET A 190 11.33 -10.73 -0.15
N LEU A 191 10.55 -10.07 0.72
CA LEU A 191 10.18 -8.66 0.57
C LEU A 191 11.41 -7.74 0.68
N ILE A 192 12.27 -7.98 1.67
CA ILE A 192 13.51 -7.22 1.87
C ILE A 192 14.41 -7.36 0.64
N ARG A 193 14.60 -8.59 0.13
CA ARG A 193 15.40 -8.84 -1.09
C ARG A 193 14.80 -8.14 -2.30
N LYS A 194 13.48 -8.20 -2.50
CA LYS A 194 12.80 -7.50 -3.60
C LYS A 194 13.02 -5.99 -3.54
N ALA A 195 12.90 -5.39 -2.36
CA ALA A 195 13.12 -3.96 -2.16
C ALA A 195 14.59 -3.56 -2.31
N ALA A 196 15.53 -4.43 -1.94
CA ALA A 196 16.97 -4.19 -2.04
C ALA A 196 17.55 -4.46 -3.44
N LYS A 197 16.90 -5.29 -4.26
CA LYS A 197 17.35 -5.71 -5.59
C LYS A 197 17.79 -4.55 -6.51
N PRO A 198 17.05 -3.43 -6.61
CA PRO A 198 17.48 -2.29 -7.44
C PRO A 198 18.77 -1.61 -6.95
N TYR A 199 19.14 -1.83 -5.69
CA TYR A 199 20.25 -1.15 -5.01
C TYR A 199 21.43 -2.09 -4.68
N GLU A 200 21.41 -3.34 -5.14
CA GLU A 200 22.47 -4.32 -4.85
C GLU A 200 23.86 -3.85 -5.30
N SER A 201 23.95 -3.24 -6.49
CA SER A 201 25.18 -2.70 -7.08
C SER A 201 25.29 -1.17 -6.99
N HIS A 202 24.40 -0.51 -6.25
CA HIS A 202 24.27 0.95 -6.26
C HIS A 202 25.19 1.62 -5.22
N PRO A 203 25.85 2.75 -5.53
CA PRO A 203 26.75 3.45 -4.60
C PRO A 203 26.03 3.95 -3.34
N ASP A 204 24.75 4.29 -3.45
CA ASP A 204 23.98 4.90 -2.36
C ASP A 204 23.27 3.86 -1.45
N LYS A 205 23.60 2.57 -1.56
CA LYS A 205 22.97 1.47 -0.80
C LYS A 205 22.92 1.72 0.73
N ARG A 206 23.89 2.45 1.28
CA ARG A 206 23.98 2.75 2.72
C ARG A 206 23.01 3.84 3.19
N ILE A 207 22.63 4.75 2.30
CA ILE A 207 21.82 5.94 2.63
C ILE A 207 20.34 5.66 2.32
N VAL A 208 20.08 4.88 1.27
CA VAL A 208 18.73 4.49 0.85
C VAL A 208 18.11 3.55 1.88
N LYS A 209 16.86 3.83 2.26
CA LYS A 209 16.01 2.97 3.10
C LYS A 209 14.80 2.53 2.28
N PRO A 210 14.92 1.43 1.51
CA PRO A 210 13.84 0.94 0.65
C PRO A 210 12.57 0.72 1.45
N TYR A 211 11.44 1.11 0.85
CA TYR A 211 10.14 0.90 1.44
C TYR A 211 9.78 -0.60 1.42
N PRO A 212 9.13 -1.16 2.46
CA PRO A 212 8.85 -2.61 2.55
C PRO A 212 7.98 -3.17 1.42
N ILE A 213 7.16 -2.32 0.82
CA ILE A 213 6.30 -2.62 -0.34
C ILE A 213 6.61 -1.63 -1.47
N PRO A 214 6.27 -1.92 -2.73
CA PRO A 214 6.40 -0.98 -3.83
C PRO A 214 5.74 0.37 -3.51
N LEU A 215 6.51 1.45 -3.62
CA LEU A 215 6.09 2.82 -3.39
C LEU A 215 6.22 3.64 -4.68
N CYS A 216 5.22 4.44 -5.00
CA CYS A 216 5.30 5.44 -6.05
C CYS A 216 4.87 6.82 -5.53
N ILE A 217 5.63 7.84 -5.91
CA ILE A 217 5.29 9.24 -5.69
C ILE A 217 4.85 9.82 -7.03
N ILE A 218 3.63 10.35 -7.10
CA ILE A 218 3.10 10.99 -8.30
C ILE A 218 2.94 12.49 -8.06
N GLY A 219 3.60 13.31 -8.88
CA GLY A 219 3.35 14.74 -8.93
C GLY A 219 2.17 15.04 -9.86
N GLY A 220 1.02 15.38 -9.30
CA GLY A 220 -0.17 15.80 -10.05
C GLY A 220 -0.07 17.24 -10.55
N ASN A 221 -1.05 17.66 -11.37
CA ASN A 221 -1.16 19.04 -11.88
C ASN A 221 0.09 19.57 -12.60
N TYR A 222 0.79 18.71 -13.34
CA TYR A 222 2.02 19.10 -14.04
C TYR A 222 1.82 20.25 -15.06
N SER A 223 0.61 20.43 -15.60
CA SER A 223 0.29 21.56 -16.48
C SER A 223 0.49 22.92 -15.81
N ASP A 224 0.19 23.01 -14.52
CA ASP A 224 0.26 24.28 -13.80
C ASP A 224 1.68 24.47 -13.26
N PHE A 225 2.35 23.36 -12.92
CA PHE A 225 3.77 23.31 -12.63
C PHE A 225 4.64 23.84 -13.78
N GLN A 226 4.26 23.62 -15.05
CA GLN A 226 4.98 24.14 -16.22
C GLN A 226 5.06 25.68 -16.26
N ASN A 227 4.21 26.41 -15.55
CA ASN A 227 4.22 27.87 -15.54
C ASN A 227 5.03 28.47 -14.38
N ILE A 228 5.54 27.65 -13.46
CA ILE A 228 6.33 28.11 -12.31
C ILE A 228 7.72 28.59 -12.75
N GLU A 229 8.31 29.51 -11.98
CA GLU A 229 9.70 29.95 -12.16
C GLU A 229 10.69 28.76 -12.23
N PRO A 230 11.68 28.80 -13.13
CA PRO A 230 12.60 27.69 -13.37
C PRO A 230 13.44 27.34 -12.13
N GLU A 231 13.80 28.31 -11.30
CA GLU A 231 14.55 28.07 -10.05
C GLU A 231 13.75 27.23 -9.05
N LYS A 232 12.48 27.59 -8.82
CA LYS A 232 11.55 26.84 -7.98
C LYS A 232 11.30 25.44 -8.53
N LYS A 233 11.13 25.28 -9.85
CA LYS A 233 10.99 23.97 -10.49
C LYS A 233 12.20 23.08 -10.24
N LYS A 234 13.42 23.63 -10.39
CA LYS A 234 14.66 22.88 -10.18
C LYS A 234 14.72 22.33 -8.75
N ILE A 235 14.34 23.13 -7.76
CA ILE A 235 14.29 22.73 -6.35
C ILE A 235 13.25 21.63 -6.14
N ILE A 236 12.02 21.80 -6.65
CA ILE A 236 10.94 20.81 -6.50
C ILE A 236 11.32 19.47 -7.13
N CYS A 237 11.81 19.49 -8.37
CA CYS A 237 12.26 18.28 -9.06
C CYS A 237 13.42 17.61 -8.32
N ARG A 238 14.40 18.37 -7.83
CA ARG A 238 15.53 17.84 -7.05
C ARG A 238 15.05 17.19 -5.75
N SER A 239 14.20 17.87 -4.98
CA SER A 239 13.67 17.38 -3.71
C SER A 239 12.81 16.13 -3.88
N LEU A 240 11.91 16.10 -4.87
CA LEU A 240 11.08 14.93 -5.15
C LEU A 240 11.91 13.73 -5.63
N ARG A 241 12.91 13.96 -6.50
CA ARG A 241 13.84 12.91 -6.94
C ARG A 241 14.63 12.35 -5.77
N LEU A 242 15.08 13.21 -4.86
CA LEU A 242 15.81 12.79 -3.67
C LEU A 242 14.93 11.95 -2.74
N ILE A 243 13.72 12.41 -2.40
CA ILE A 243 12.79 11.64 -1.55
C ILE A 243 12.49 10.30 -2.20
N ALA A 244 12.20 10.27 -3.50
CA ALA A 244 11.91 9.03 -4.19
C ALA A 244 13.10 8.06 -4.12
N HIS A 245 14.32 8.55 -4.39
CA HIS A 245 15.53 7.73 -4.34
C HIS A 245 15.83 7.20 -2.93
N LEU A 246 15.73 8.05 -1.90
CA LEU A 246 15.97 7.67 -0.51
C LEU A 246 15.01 6.58 -0.01
N ASN A 247 13.77 6.59 -0.50
CA ASN A 247 12.74 5.63 -0.11
C ASN A 247 12.64 4.42 -1.06
N GLY A 248 13.45 4.37 -2.12
CA GLY A 248 13.33 3.32 -3.15
C GLY A 248 12.03 3.39 -3.95
N ALA A 249 11.44 4.58 -4.07
CA ALA A 249 10.17 4.81 -4.75
C ALA A 249 10.34 5.13 -6.24
N THR A 250 9.29 4.86 -7.00
CA THR A 250 9.15 5.37 -8.38
C THR A 250 8.63 6.81 -8.33
N LEU A 251 9.21 7.73 -9.09
CA LEU A 251 8.70 9.11 -9.22
C LEU A 251 8.11 9.30 -10.62
N GLN A 252 6.91 9.85 -10.71
CA GLN A 252 6.27 10.17 -11.99
C GLN A 252 5.47 11.48 -11.91
N PHE A 253 5.61 12.35 -12.92
CA PHE A 253 4.72 13.50 -13.07
C PHE A 253 3.55 13.17 -13.98
N LEU A 254 2.37 13.65 -13.58
CA LEU A 254 1.11 13.41 -14.25
C LEU A 254 0.34 14.73 -14.44
N SER A 255 -0.33 14.84 -15.57
CA SER A 255 -1.31 15.89 -15.83
C SER A 255 -2.44 15.32 -16.66
N PHE A 256 -3.67 15.60 -16.26
CA PHE A 256 -4.87 15.21 -17.01
C PHE A 256 -5.12 16.07 -18.25
N LYS A 257 -4.31 17.12 -18.47
CA LYS A 257 -4.34 17.92 -19.71
C LYS A 257 -3.48 17.32 -20.83
N MET A 258 -2.72 16.25 -20.55
CA MET A 258 -1.79 15.63 -21.51
C MET A 258 -2.01 14.11 -21.59
N ASP A 259 -2.55 13.62 -22.71
CA ASP A 259 -2.91 12.21 -22.89
C ASP A 259 -1.73 11.24 -22.71
N ASN A 260 -0.54 11.64 -23.17
CA ASN A 260 0.69 10.84 -23.02
C ASN A 260 1.01 10.52 -21.55
N LEU A 261 0.72 11.44 -20.62
CA LEU A 261 0.96 11.24 -19.20
C LEU A 261 -0.12 10.39 -18.55
N ILE A 262 -1.37 10.51 -18.99
CA ILE A 262 -2.48 9.66 -18.55
C ILE A 262 -2.21 8.20 -18.92
N VAL A 263 -1.79 7.93 -20.16
CA VAL A 263 -1.44 6.57 -20.61
C VAL A 263 -0.35 5.96 -19.74
N ARG A 264 0.70 6.72 -19.40
CA ARG A 264 1.76 6.26 -18.49
C ARG A 264 1.24 6.04 -17.07
N GLY A 265 0.36 6.91 -16.56
CA GLY A 265 -0.28 6.73 -15.26
C GLY A 265 -1.10 5.44 -15.18
N ARG A 266 -1.87 5.14 -16.23
CA ARG A 266 -2.62 3.87 -16.34
C ARG A 266 -1.69 2.67 -16.39
N ALA A 267 -0.62 2.74 -17.17
CA ALA A 267 0.39 1.67 -17.24
C ALA A 267 1.06 1.40 -15.89
N LEU A 268 1.29 2.43 -15.08
CA LEU A 268 1.80 2.32 -13.71
C LEU A 268 0.79 1.62 -12.78
N PHE A 269 -0.48 1.99 -12.83
CA PHE A 269 -1.55 1.31 -12.08
C PHE A 269 -1.64 -0.17 -12.46
N SER A 270 -1.62 -0.48 -13.76
CA SER A 270 -1.60 -1.85 -14.26
C SER A 270 -0.35 -2.62 -13.81
N HIS A 271 0.80 -1.95 -13.70
CA HIS A 271 2.02 -2.58 -13.20
C HIS A 271 1.88 -2.99 -11.73
N PHE A 272 1.34 -2.11 -10.89
CA PHE A 272 1.18 -2.41 -9.47
C PHE A 272 0.09 -3.44 -9.18
N LEU A 273 -1.04 -3.38 -9.89
CA LEU A 273 -2.15 -4.33 -9.69
C LEU A 273 -1.89 -5.67 -10.40
N PHE A 274 -1.47 -5.64 -11.66
CA PHE A 274 -1.46 -6.85 -12.51
C PHE A 274 -0.06 -7.31 -12.91
N LYS A 275 1.01 -6.65 -12.41
CA LYS A 275 2.42 -6.97 -12.68
C LYS A 275 2.75 -6.89 -14.18
N THR A 276 2.09 -5.99 -14.93
CA THR A 276 2.38 -5.74 -16.35
C THR A 276 3.78 -5.16 -16.53
N SER A 277 4.38 -5.26 -17.71
CA SER A 277 5.69 -4.65 -17.98
C SER A 277 5.61 -3.12 -17.94
N LEU A 278 6.48 -2.49 -17.14
CA LEU A 278 6.62 -1.03 -17.09
C LEU A 278 7.77 -0.55 -18.00
N SER A 279 7.65 0.65 -18.56
CA SER A 279 8.72 1.26 -19.36
C SER A 279 9.95 1.55 -18.50
N LYS A 280 11.14 1.13 -18.97
CA LYS A 280 12.43 1.42 -18.32
C LYS A 280 13.01 2.80 -18.68
N SER A 281 12.25 3.65 -19.37
CA SER A 281 12.68 5.00 -19.72
C SER A 281 12.96 5.82 -18.46
N ILE A 282 13.91 6.75 -18.53
CA ILE A 282 14.23 7.67 -17.44
C ILE A 282 14.19 9.09 -18.00
N CYS A 283 13.55 10.01 -17.28
CA CYS A 283 13.49 11.42 -17.63
C CYS A 283 13.70 12.25 -16.36
N THR A 284 14.84 12.92 -16.26
CA THR A 284 15.27 13.71 -15.09
C THR A 284 15.29 15.21 -15.35
N ASP A 285 15.01 15.64 -16.58
CA ASP A 285 14.98 17.04 -17.00
C ASP A 285 13.80 17.77 -16.34
N PHE A 286 14.08 18.92 -15.71
CA PHE A 286 13.09 19.73 -15.01
C PHE A 286 12.11 20.43 -15.97
N ASN A 287 12.46 20.56 -17.26
CA ASN A 287 11.57 21.10 -18.29
C ASN A 287 10.59 20.07 -18.84
N LYS A 288 10.84 18.78 -18.56
CA LYS A 288 10.03 17.65 -19.02
C LYS A 288 9.33 17.00 -17.83
N PRO A 289 8.26 16.22 -18.07
CA PRO A 289 7.65 15.44 -17.00
C PRO A 289 8.67 14.42 -16.47
N VAL A 290 8.99 14.55 -15.18
CA VAL A 290 9.98 13.69 -14.51
C VAL A 290 9.43 12.27 -14.39
N TYR A 291 10.27 11.30 -14.71
CA TYR A 291 9.96 9.89 -14.59
C TYR A 291 11.22 9.10 -14.22
N VAL A 292 11.22 8.49 -13.05
CA VAL A 292 12.39 7.82 -12.46
C VAL A 292 11.93 6.54 -11.77
N ASN A 293 12.53 5.42 -12.17
CA ASN A 293 12.32 4.13 -11.52
C ASN A 293 13.30 3.92 -10.35
N PRO A 294 12.99 3.05 -9.37
CA PRO A 294 13.89 2.74 -8.26
C PRO A 294 15.25 2.25 -8.76
N GLY A 295 16.34 2.76 -8.17
CA GLY A 295 17.72 2.42 -8.53
C GLY A 295 18.23 3.03 -9.84
N ALA A 296 17.42 3.80 -10.58
CA ALA A 296 17.83 4.47 -11.81
C ALA A 296 18.51 5.83 -11.58
N ASP A 297 18.25 6.45 -10.44
CA ASP A 297 18.83 7.74 -10.06
C ASP A 297 19.96 7.57 -9.04
N SER A 298 20.80 8.58 -8.86
CA SER A 298 21.83 8.57 -7.82
C SER A 298 21.95 9.93 -7.16
N ILE A 299 22.31 9.94 -5.88
CA ILE A 299 22.45 11.16 -5.07
C ILE A 299 23.45 12.12 -5.74
N SER A 300 24.55 11.58 -6.29
CA SER A 300 25.56 12.35 -7.04
C SER A 300 25.02 13.04 -8.30
N VAL A 301 24.00 12.47 -8.95
CA VAL A 301 23.36 13.04 -10.15
C VAL A 301 22.24 14.02 -9.78
N ILE A 302 21.57 13.79 -8.64
CA ILE A 302 20.53 14.67 -8.11
C ILE A 302 21.14 15.96 -7.59
N ASP A 303 22.22 15.85 -6.81
CA ASP A 303 22.95 17.00 -6.29
C ASP A 303 24.43 16.66 -6.11
N SER A 304 25.26 17.24 -6.99
CA SER A 304 26.72 17.09 -6.94
C SER A 304 27.34 17.72 -5.70
N ASN A 305 26.61 18.58 -4.98
CA ASN A 305 27.11 19.27 -3.78
C ASN A 305 27.02 18.42 -2.52
N ILE A 306 26.39 17.23 -2.58
CA ILE A 306 26.37 16.32 -1.44
C ILE A 306 27.77 15.72 -1.28
N VAL A 307 28.53 16.27 -0.36
CA VAL A 307 29.75 15.65 0.14
C VAL A 307 29.32 14.37 0.85
N ARG A 308 29.57 13.21 0.22
CA ARG A 308 29.41 11.90 0.86
C ARG A 308 30.41 11.80 2.02
N SER A 309 30.06 12.33 3.19
CA SER A 309 30.79 12.06 4.42
C SER A 309 30.35 10.69 4.96
N GLU A 310 31.23 10.00 5.68
CA GLU A 310 30.90 8.73 6.35
C GLU A 310 29.73 8.87 7.36
N SER A 311 29.43 10.10 7.77
CA SER A 311 28.32 10.46 8.66
C SER A 311 26.99 10.77 7.95
N THR A 312 26.93 10.76 6.61
CA THR A 312 25.70 11.11 5.88
C THR A 312 24.67 9.99 6.01
N THR A 313 23.69 10.16 6.90
CA THR A 313 22.58 9.22 7.10
C THR A 313 21.31 9.66 6.36
N TYR A 314 20.38 8.73 6.18
CA TYR A 314 19.02 8.99 5.67
C TYR A 314 18.37 10.19 6.37
N GLU A 315 18.42 10.22 7.71
CA GLU A 315 17.77 11.26 8.52
C GLU A 315 18.41 12.63 8.30
N THR A 316 19.73 12.67 8.19
CA THR A 316 20.47 13.91 7.97
C THR A 316 20.13 14.52 6.61
N VAL A 317 20.08 13.68 5.56
CA VAL A 317 19.71 14.14 4.21
C VAL A 317 18.26 14.61 4.18
N MET A 318 17.33 13.83 4.75
CA MET A 318 15.91 14.22 4.80
C MET A 318 15.74 15.56 5.51
N LYS A 319 16.37 15.75 6.67
CA LYS A 319 16.23 16.99 7.46
C LYS A 319 16.84 18.21 6.76
N THR A 320 18.03 18.08 6.15
CA THR A 320 18.69 19.19 5.47
C THR A 320 17.87 19.69 4.28
N TYR A 321 17.42 18.77 3.41
CA TYR A 321 16.63 19.13 2.24
C TYR A 321 15.21 19.56 2.59
N GLY A 322 14.64 19.02 3.67
CA GLY A 322 13.37 19.49 4.19
C GLY A 322 13.44 20.92 4.70
N ALA A 323 14.50 21.27 5.43
CA ALA A 323 14.72 22.64 5.89
C ALA A 323 14.94 23.61 4.72
N GLU A 324 15.73 23.22 3.71
CA GLU A 324 15.95 24.03 2.50
C GLU A 324 14.64 24.25 1.73
N PHE A 325 13.88 23.19 1.49
CA PHE A 325 12.63 23.25 0.77
C PHE A 325 11.59 24.11 1.51
N THR A 326 11.43 23.86 2.81
CA THR A 326 10.52 24.62 3.68
C THR A 326 10.90 26.10 3.73
N SER A 327 12.19 26.42 3.84
CA SER A 327 12.68 27.82 3.86
C SER A 327 12.36 28.59 2.57
N ILE A 328 12.29 27.90 1.43
CA ILE A 328 12.03 28.53 0.13
C ILE A 328 10.52 28.67 -0.12
N PHE A 329 9.73 27.67 0.24
CA PHE A 329 8.30 27.63 -0.09
C PHE A 329 7.36 28.12 1.03
N ASN A 330 7.76 28.06 2.31
CA ASN A 330 6.98 28.62 3.43
C ASN A 330 7.16 30.13 3.62
N LYS A 331 7.87 30.80 2.70
CA LYS A 331 7.91 32.27 2.65
C LYS A 331 6.64 32.91 2.10
N LYS A 332 5.62 32.11 1.74
CA LYS A 332 4.28 32.63 1.47
C LYS A 332 3.55 32.89 2.78
N GLU A 333 3.41 34.19 3.06
CA GLU A 333 2.48 34.89 3.94
C GLU A 333 1.65 34.03 4.90
N ASN A 334 1.91 34.24 6.19
CA ASN A 334 0.96 34.02 7.29
C ASN A 334 -0.30 34.87 7.06
N THR A 335 -1.16 34.47 6.13
CA THR A 335 -2.55 34.90 6.07
C THR A 335 -3.42 33.67 6.16
N ASN A 336 -3.33 32.99 7.29
CA ASN A 336 -4.44 32.28 7.90
C ASN A 336 -4.19 32.39 9.40
N LYS A 337 -4.60 33.53 9.96
CA LYS A 337 -5.13 33.52 11.32
C LYS A 337 -6.19 32.43 11.28
N ILE A 338 -5.85 31.26 11.82
CA ILE A 338 -6.86 30.28 12.17
C ILE A 338 -7.82 31.05 13.05
N ASP A 339 -9.07 31.16 12.60
CA ASP A 339 -10.16 31.68 13.39
C ASP A 339 -10.29 30.81 14.66
N GLU A 340 -9.48 31.12 15.67
CA GLU A 340 -9.68 30.70 17.07
C GLU A 340 -11.03 31.19 17.62
N GLN A 341 -11.81 31.94 16.81
CA GLN A 341 -13.12 32.46 17.16
C GLN A 341 -14.28 31.46 17.00
N LEU A 342 -14.10 30.29 16.37
CA LEU A 342 -15.21 29.35 16.17
C LEU A 342 -15.45 28.34 17.31
N PHE A 343 -14.52 28.18 18.25
CA PHE A 343 -14.72 27.34 19.45
C PHE A 343 -15.06 28.13 20.72
N ALA A 344 -15.06 29.46 20.65
CA ALA A 344 -15.43 30.34 21.76
C ALA A 344 -16.95 30.61 21.86
N ALA A 345 -17.80 29.87 21.15
CA ALA A 345 -19.26 29.95 21.28
C ALA A 345 -19.79 29.19 22.52
N LYS A 346 -19.04 29.17 23.63
CA LYS A 346 -19.43 28.45 24.85
C LYS A 346 -20.25 29.28 25.84
N GLU A 347 -20.51 30.56 25.58
CA GLU A 347 -21.14 31.44 26.59
C GLU A 347 -22.32 32.26 26.09
N GLN A 348 -22.82 32.05 24.88
CA GLN A 348 -23.99 32.79 24.41
C GLN A 348 -25.09 31.82 23.95
N PHE A 349 -26.21 31.87 24.69
CA PHE A 349 -27.49 31.18 24.50
C PHE A 349 -27.63 29.80 25.16
N LYS A 350 -28.14 29.80 26.40
CA LYS A 350 -28.85 28.66 27.00
C LYS A 350 -30.22 28.54 26.33
N GLU A 351 -30.27 27.81 25.23
CA GLU A 351 -31.53 27.39 24.62
C GLU A 351 -31.85 25.97 25.11
N GLU A 352 -33.01 25.81 25.74
CA GLU A 352 -33.50 24.52 26.27
C GLU A 352 -33.53 23.41 25.20
N ALA A 353 -33.66 23.79 23.92
CA ALA A 353 -33.56 22.91 22.77
C ALA A 353 -32.12 22.36 22.56
N ILE A 354 -31.09 23.20 22.75
CA ILE A 354 -29.68 22.80 22.61
C ILE A 354 -29.28 21.88 23.76
N ASP A 355 -29.70 22.19 24.98
CA ASP A 355 -29.44 21.35 26.16
C ASP A 355 -30.11 19.97 26.04
N SER A 356 -31.34 19.93 25.51
CA SER A 356 -32.04 18.67 25.24
C SER A 356 -31.32 17.83 24.18
N LEU A 357 -30.85 18.45 23.09
CA LEU A 357 -30.10 17.78 22.04
C LEU A 357 -28.74 17.25 22.53
N ASN A 358 -28.03 18.03 23.35
CA ASN A 358 -26.77 17.60 23.96
C ASN A 358 -27.01 16.40 24.88
N PHE A 359 -28.03 16.46 25.74
CA PHE A 359 -28.39 15.37 26.64
C PHE A 359 -28.77 14.08 25.88
N GLU A 360 -29.54 14.20 24.79
CA GLU A 360 -29.90 13.05 23.95
C GLU A 360 -28.66 12.44 23.29
N ARG A 361 -27.78 13.27 22.71
CA ARG A 361 -26.52 12.81 22.11
C ARG A 361 -25.59 12.15 23.13
N ASP A 362 -25.46 12.72 24.32
CA ASP A 362 -24.61 12.17 25.38
C ASP A 362 -25.16 10.81 25.86
N GLN A 363 -26.49 10.70 26.02
CA GLN A 363 -27.12 9.43 26.39
C GLN A 363 -26.96 8.37 25.30
N GLU A 364 -27.06 8.74 24.01
CA GLU A 364 -26.79 7.82 22.90
C GLU A 364 -25.33 7.37 22.87
N LEU A 365 -24.38 8.29 23.09
CA LEU A 365 -22.95 7.99 23.17
C LEU A 365 -22.66 7.02 24.30
N GLU A 366 -23.22 7.22 25.50
CA GLU A 366 -23.06 6.27 26.61
C GLU A 366 -23.61 4.88 26.28
N ARG A 367 -24.78 4.82 25.65
CA ARG A 367 -25.38 3.55 25.19
C ARG A 367 -24.50 2.87 24.13
N TYR A 368 -23.82 3.65 23.29
CA TYR A 368 -22.90 3.13 22.29
C TYR A 368 -21.60 2.61 22.92
N VAL A 369 -21.00 3.36 23.86
CA VAL A 369 -19.82 2.93 24.62
C VAL A 369 -20.10 1.62 25.36
N LYS A 370 -21.22 1.53 26.08
CA LYS A 370 -21.65 0.31 26.80
C LYS A 370 -21.86 -0.89 25.84
N ARG A 371 -22.29 -0.64 24.60
CA ARG A 371 -22.41 -1.70 23.57
C ARG A 371 -21.05 -2.15 23.06
N LEU A 372 -20.12 -1.22 22.82
CA LEU A 372 -18.76 -1.54 22.40
C LEU A 372 -18.00 -2.31 23.47
N GLU A 373 -18.13 -1.94 24.74
CA GLU A 373 -17.53 -2.67 25.86
C GLU A 373 -18.05 -4.10 25.97
N LYS A 374 -19.34 -4.32 25.74
CA LYS A 374 -19.94 -5.65 25.70
C LYS A 374 -19.51 -6.49 24.49
N SER A 375 -19.13 -5.85 23.38
CA SER A 375 -18.67 -6.55 22.16
C SER A 375 -17.19 -6.96 22.21
N LYS A 376 -16.44 -6.50 23.23
CA LYS A 376 -15.03 -6.83 23.48
C LYS A 376 -14.83 -7.98 24.47
N LEU A 377 -15.91 -8.48 25.08
CA LEU A 377 -15.97 -9.72 25.88
C LEU A 377 -16.50 -10.85 24.99
#